data_AF-A0A316HYT9-F1
#
_entry.id   AF-A0A316HYT9-F1
#
_cell.length_a   1.000
_cell.length_b   1.000
_cell.length_c   1.000
_cell.angle_alpha   90.00
_cell.angle_beta   90.00
_cell.angle_gamma   90.00
#
_symmetry.space_group_name_H-M   'P 1'
#
loop_
_entity.id
_entity.type
_entity.pdbx_description
1 polymer ?
#
loop_
_entity_poly.entity_id
_entity_poly.type
_entity_poly.pdbx_seq_one_letter_code
_entity_poly.pdbx_strand_id
1 'polypeptide(L)'
;MPHPPTDAPLIEWNASLGVGIEEIDAQHHVLVDLLNRLHGAMLHHRAGSESRLILDELVDYTRIHFAVEESLMRLFAYPDYEAHKASHDRLVEEVMRLRARLLDEGHPVTFELLHFLKKWLTMHILEEDKLYTPFFLSQGVQARAHKASWLRRLWGRRD
;
A
#
# COMPACT_ATOMS: atom_id res chain seq x y z
N MET A 1 23.38 28.69 -8.12
CA MET A 1 23.69 27.39 -7.50
C MET A 1 22.37 26.65 -7.36
N PRO A 2 22.12 25.54 -8.06
CA PRO A 2 20.93 24.74 -7.79
C PRO A 2 21.15 23.97 -6.49
N HIS A 3 20.23 24.12 -5.54
CA HIS A 3 20.16 23.25 -4.36
C HIS A 3 19.85 21.81 -4.80
N PRO A 4 20.40 20.78 -4.13
CA PRO A 4 20.02 19.40 -4.43
C PRO A 4 18.58 19.18 -3.96
N PRO A 5 17.69 18.57 -4.76
CA PRO A 5 16.46 18.03 -4.22
C PRO A 5 16.76 16.63 -3.70
N THR A 6 16.88 16.46 -2.39
CA THR A 6 16.81 15.10 -1.82
C THR A 6 16.09 15.15 -0.49
N ASP A 7 14.77 15.38 -0.54
CA ASP A 7 13.92 14.94 0.55
C ASP A 7 13.95 13.40 0.52
N ALA A 8 14.52 12.80 1.57
CA ALA A 8 14.61 11.35 1.68
C ALA A 8 13.19 10.72 1.66
N PRO A 9 13.02 9.54 1.04
CA PRO A 9 11.73 8.88 1.03
C PRO A 9 11.29 8.53 2.46
N LEU A 10 9.98 8.57 2.71
CA LEU A 10 9.41 8.15 3.99
C LEU A 10 9.67 6.66 4.25
N ILE A 11 9.57 5.86 3.20
CA ILE A 11 9.79 4.42 3.19
C ILE A 11 10.77 4.09 2.06
N GLU A 12 11.93 3.58 2.43
CA GLU A 12 12.86 2.96 1.49
C GLU A 12 12.44 1.50 1.28
N TRP A 13 12.08 1.17 0.04
CA TRP A 13 11.80 -0.22 -0.31
C TRP A 13 13.04 -1.09 -0.07
N ASN A 14 12.83 -2.24 0.55
CA ASN A 14 13.86 -3.26 0.68
C ASN A 14 13.22 -4.65 0.65
N ALA A 15 14.05 -5.70 0.49
CA ALA A 15 13.57 -7.07 0.33
C ALA A 15 12.72 -7.60 1.50
N SER A 16 12.78 -6.98 2.69
CA SER A 16 11.91 -7.37 3.81
C SER A 16 10.46 -6.95 3.60
N LEU A 17 10.17 -5.98 2.72
CA LEU A 17 8.80 -5.57 2.38
C LEU A 17 8.21 -6.39 1.21
N GLY A 18 8.96 -7.37 0.70
CA GLY A 18 8.46 -8.34 -0.25
C GLY A 18 7.91 -9.60 0.43
N VAL A 19 6.83 -10.13 -0.13
CA VAL A 19 6.26 -11.45 0.16
C VAL A 19 6.75 -12.51 -0.81
N GLY A 20 7.48 -12.13 -1.87
CA GLY A 20 8.09 -13.06 -2.83
C GLY A 20 7.11 -13.56 -3.90
N ILE A 21 5.96 -12.90 -4.04
CA ILE A 21 4.99 -13.13 -5.11
C ILE A 21 4.96 -11.86 -5.94
N GLU A 22 5.51 -11.91 -7.16
CA GLU A 22 5.77 -10.73 -8.00
C GLU A 22 4.57 -9.78 -8.13
N GLU A 23 3.37 -10.33 -8.29
CA GLU A 23 2.16 -9.52 -8.45
C GLU A 23 1.78 -8.78 -7.17
N ILE A 24 2.00 -9.38 -5.99
CA ILE A 24 1.72 -8.73 -4.70
C ILE A 24 2.82 -7.73 -4.36
N ASP A 25 4.08 -8.11 -4.56
CA ASP A 25 5.23 -7.22 -4.35
C ASP A 25 5.09 -5.95 -5.20
N ALA A 26 4.61 -6.07 -6.45
CA ALA A 26 4.33 -4.94 -7.32
C ALA A 26 3.20 -4.03 -6.76
N GLN A 27 2.20 -4.57 -6.08
CA GLN A 27 1.17 -3.76 -5.41
C GLN A 27 1.71 -3.04 -4.18
N HIS A 28 2.52 -3.72 -3.36
CA HIS A 28 3.19 -3.10 -2.22
C HIS A 28 4.08 -1.94 -2.66
N HIS A 29 4.79 -2.07 -3.78
CA HIS A 29 5.57 -0.98 -4.36
C HIS A 29 4.73 0.26 -4.68
N VAL A 30 3.50 0.08 -5.21
CA VAL A 30 2.58 1.20 -5.47
C VAL A 30 2.12 1.86 -4.18
N LEU A 31 1.77 1.08 -3.15
CA LEU A 31 1.39 1.61 -1.83
C LEU A 31 2.55 2.41 -1.19
N VAL A 32 3.77 1.91 -1.28
CA VAL A 32 4.98 2.61 -0.81
C VAL A 32 5.22 3.90 -1.59
N ASP A 33 5.05 3.89 -2.92
CA ASP A 33 5.18 5.10 -3.75
C ASP A 33 4.13 6.17 -3.37
N LEU A 34 2.87 5.76 -3.15
CA LEU A 34 1.80 6.67 -2.73
C LEU A 34 2.12 7.33 -1.37
N LEU A 35 2.63 6.58 -0.39
CA LEU A 35 3.06 7.14 0.89
C LEU A 35 4.26 8.07 0.76
N ASN A 36 5.22 7.74 -0.11
CA ASN A 36 6.37 8.61 -0.39
C ASN A 36 5.95 9.91 -1.10
N ARG A 37 4.98 9.84 -2.04
CA ARG A 37 4.38 11.02 -2.69
C ARG A 37 3.66 11.90 -1.66
N LEU A 38 2.88 11.29 -0.77
CA LEU A 38 2.18 12.01 0.30
C LEU A 38 3.16 12.75 1.22
N HIS A 39 4.27 12.09 1.59
CA HIS A 39 5.36 12.70 2.35
C HIS A 39 5.98 13.91 1.64
N GLY A 40 6.32 13.77 0.36
CA GLY A 40 6.88 14.87 -0.44
C GLY A 40 5.92 16.06 -0.56
N ALA A 41 4.62 15.80 -0.78
CA ALA A 41 3.61 16.86 -0.83
C ALA A 41 3.53 17.67 0.48
N MET A 42 3.72 17.00 1.63
CA MET A 42 3.78 17.65 2.93
C MET A 42 5.04 18.50 3.12
N LEU A 43 6.22 17.98 2.75
CA LEU A 43 7.49 18.71 2.90
C LEU A 43 7.55 19.98 2.04
N HIS A 44 6.93 19.96 0.87
CA HIS A 44 6.91 21.11 -0.04
C HIS A 44 5.77 22.10 0.22
N HIS A 45 5.06 22.00 1.35
CA HIS A 45 3.90 22.83 1.68
C HIS A 45 2.80 22.86 0.60
N ARG A 46 2.71 21.81 -0.23
CA ARG A 46 1.63 21.61 -1.23
C ARG A 46 0.40 20.94 -0.61
N ALA A 47 0.22 21.15 0.69
CA ALA A 47 -0.52 20.30 1.62
C ALA A 47 -2.06 20.31 1.49
N GLY A 48 -2.61 21.12 0.57
CA GLY A 48 -4.04 21.28 0.40
C GLY A 48 -4.66 20.23 -0.53
N SER A 49 -4.65 20.52 -1.84
CA SER A 49 -5.32 19.70 -2.84
C SER A 49 -4.53 18.46 -3.26
N GLU A 50 -3.20 18.55 -3.38
CA GLU A 50 -2.36 17.44 -3.82
C GLU A 50 -2.34 16.31 -2.79
N SER A 51 -2.14 16.62 -1.51
CA SER A 51 -2.16 15.62 -0.44
C SER A 51 -3.52 14.91 -0.30
N ARG A 52 -4.62 15.61 -0.59
CA ARG A 52 -5.97 15.03 -0.59
C ARG A 52 -6.16 14.03 -1.73
N LEU A 53 -5.73 14.40 -2.94
CA LEU A 53 -5.78 13.50 -4.10
C LEU A 53 -4.92 12.25 -3.89
N ILE A 54 -3.69 12.41 -3.36
CA ILE A 54 -2.82 11.27 -3.06
C ILE A 54 -3.43 10.38 -1.97
N LEU A 55 -4.08 10.97 -0.96
CA LEU A 55 -4.76 10.19 0.07
C LEU A 55 -5.94 9.40 -0.50
N ASP A 56 -6.75 10.01 -1.37
CA ASP A 56 -7.83 9.30 -2.09
C ASP A 56 -7.27 8.13 -2.92
N GLU A 57 -6.20 8.37 -3.69
CA GLU A 57 -5.50 7.32 -4.44
C GLU A 57 -5.01 6.19 -3.53
N LEU A 58 -4.45 6.52 -2.36
CA LEU A 58 -4.00 5.55 -1.36
C LEU A 58 -5.15 4.70 -0.83
N VAL A 59 -6.27 5.32 -0.43
CA VAL A 59 -7.44 4.60 0.09
C VAL A 59 -7.99 3.63 -0.95
N ASP A 60 -8.19 4.11 -2.18
CA ASP A 60 -8.76 3.28 -3.25
C ASP A 60 -7.81 2.14 -3.62
N TYR A 61 -6.51 2.40 -3.70
CA TYR A 61 -5.54 1.39 -4.05
C TYR A 61 -5.35 0.34 -2.93
N THR A 62 -5.41 0.72 -1.65
CA THR A 62 -5.41 -0.24 -0.53
C THR A 62 -6.61 -1.19 -0.61
N ARG A 63 -7.80 -0.69 -0.97
CA ARG A 63 -9.00 -1.54 -1.14
C ARG A 63 -8.85 -2.52 -2.30
N ILE A 64 -8.28 -2.06 -3.42
CA ILE A 64 -8.00 -2.91 -4.58
C ILE A 64 -6.99 -4.01 -4.19
N HIS A 65 -5.93 -3.63 -3.50
CA HIS A 65 -4.88 -4.54 -3.07
C HIS A 65 -5.42 -5.65 -2.18
N PHE A 66 -6.17 -5.31 -1.13
CA PHE A 66 -6.81 -6.29 -0.26
C PHE A 66 -7.80 -7.19 -1.00
N ALA A 67 -8.57 -6.64 -1.94
CA ALA A 67 -9.48 -7.46 -2.75
C ALA A 67 -8.72 -8.50 -3.59
N VAL A 68 -7.51 -8.18 -4.08
CA VAL A 68 -6.66 -9.15 -4.78
C VAL A 68 -6.20 -10.25 -3.83
N GLU A 69 -5.65 -9.89 -2.68
CA GLU A 69 -5.17 -10.87 -1.69
C GLU A 69 -6.28 -11.75 -1.15
N GLU A 70 -7.43 -11.18 -0.79
CA GLU A 70 -8.61 -11.90 -0.35
C GLU A 70 -9.14 -12.85 -1.43
N SER A 71 -9.02 -12.47 -2.71
CA SER A 71 -9.38 -13.35 -3.82
C SER A 71 -8.40 -14.51 -3.97
N LEU A 72 -7.09 -14.26 -3.81
CA LEU A 72 -6.07 -15.31 -3.81
C LEU A 72 -6.23 -16.26 -2.61
N MET A 73 -6.41 -15.71 -1.41
CA MET A 73 -6.65 -16.48 -0.19
C MET A 73 -7.85 -17.40 -0.34
N ARG A 74 -8.98 -16.90 -0.87
CA ARG A 74 -10.16 -17.73 -1.14
C ARG A 74 -9.93 -18.77 -2.23
N LEU A 75 -9.28 -18.39 -3.33
CA LEU A 75 -9.01 -19.29 -4.45
C LEU A 75 -8.18 -20.51 -4.02
N PHE A 76 -7.19 -20.28 -3.16
CA PHE A 76 -6.31 -21.33 -2.65
C PHE A 76 -6.80 -21.94 -1.33
N ALA A 77 -7.96 -21.53 -0.81
CA ALA A 77 -8.49 -21.97 0.48
C ALA A 77 -7.51 -21.78 1.65
N TYR A 78 -6.93 -20.58 1.76
CA TYR A 78 -6.02 -20.21 2.84
C TYR A 78 -6.71 -20.34 4.21
N PRO A 79 -6.17 -21.14 5.15
CA PRO A 79 -6.84 -21.44 6.41
C PRO A 79 -7.18 -20.23 7.28
N ASP A 80 -6.32 -19.20 7.27
CA ASP A 80 -6.45 -18.03 8.14
C ASP A 80 -7.15 -16.85 7.46
N TYR A 81 -7.84 -17.08 6.33
CA TYR A 81 -8.51 -16.05 5.54
C TYR A 81 -9.43 -15.14 6.36
N GLU A 82 -10.28 -15.69 7.22
CA GLU A 82 -11.24 -14.88 8.00
C GLU A 82 -10.54 -13.95 8.98
N ALA A 83 -9.44 -14.40 9.60
CA ALA A 83 -8.66 -13.58 10.51
C ALA A 83 -7.92 -12.46 9.77
N HIS A 84 -7.33 -12.79 8.62
CA HIS A 84 -6.62 -11.83 7.77
C HIS A 84 -7.58 -10.77 7.22
N LYS A 85 -8.74 -11.18 6.69
CA LYS A 85 -9.78 -10.26 6.22
C LYS A 85 -10.28 -9.34 7.35
N ALA A 86 -10.44 -9.84 8.57
CA ALA A 86 -10.83 -9.00 9.69
C ALA A 86 -9.75 -7.94 10.04
N SER A 87 -8.49 -8.18 9.71
CA SER A 87 -7.45 -7.14 9.76
C SER A 87 -7.64 -6.09 8.67
N HIS A 88 -7.86 -6.51 7.42
CA HIS A 88 -8.18 -5.61 6.31
C HIS A 88 -9.40 -4.71 6.60
N ASP A 89 -10.48 -5.27 7.12
CA ASP A 89 -11.70 -4.52 7.38
C ASP A 89 -11.48 -3.40 8.42
N ARG A 90 -10.81 -3.72 9.54
CA ARG A 90 -10.49 -2.74 10.61
C ARG A 90 -9.66 -1.55 10.10
N LEU A 91 -8.80 -1.85 9.16
CA LEU A 91 -7.82 -0.94 8.60
C LEU A 91 -8.43 -0.04 7.54
N VAL A 92 -9.26 -0.60 6.65
CA VAL A 92 -10.09 0.19 5.74
C VAL A 92 -10.98 1.13 6.54
N GLU A 93 -11.59 0.67 7.64
CA GLU A 93 -12.38 1.53 8.53
C GLU A 93 -11.56 2.68 9.12
N GLU A 94 -10.33 2.41 9.57
CA GLU A 94 -9.45 3.43 10.14
C GLU A 94 -9.01 4.45 9.08
N VAL A 95 -8.60 3.99 7.90
CA VAL A 95 -8.21 4.84 6.77
C VAL A 95 -9.40 5.69 6.28
N MET A 96 -10.60 5.12 6.19
CA MET A 96 -11.81 5.86 5.81
C MET A 96 -12.19 6.92 6.84
N ARG A 97 -12.02 6.64 8.14
CA ARG A 97 -12.24 7.61 9.22
C ARG A 97 -11.25 8.78 9.10
N LEU A 98 -9.99 8.48 8.81
CA LEU A 98 -8.95 9.50 8.62
C LEU A 98 -9.22 10.35 7.39
N ARG A 99 -9.60 9.72 6.27
CA ARG A 99 -10.02 10.40 5.04
C ARG A 99 -11.19 11.36 5.30
N ALA A 100 -12.24 10.91 5.99
CA ALA A 100 -13.41 11.75 6.30
C ALA A 100 -13.02 13.01 7.10
N ARG A 101 -12.18 12.85 8.13
CA ARG A 101 -11.68 13.99 8.93
C ARG A 101 -10.90 15.02 8.10
N LEU A 102 -10.21 14.57 7.05
CA LEU A 102 -9.38 15.45 6.21
C LEU A 102 -10.18 16.12 5.09
N LEU A 103 -11.06 15.38 4.43
CA LEU A 103 -11.82 15.85 3.28
C LEU A 103 -13.10 16.59 3.69
N ASP A 104 -13.85 16.02 4.63
CA ASP A 104 -15.19 16.51 4.97
C ASP A 104 -15.11 17.60 6.04
N GLU A 105 -14.21 17.44 7.02
CA GLU A 105 -14.02 18.42 8.12
C GLU A 105 -12.89 19.43 7.82
N GLY A 106 -12.16 19.25 6.71
CA GLY A 106 -11.16 20.20 6.23
C GLY A 106 -9.82 20.20 6.97
N HIS A 107 -9.52 19.18 7.78
CA HIS A 107 -8.24 19.08 8.48
C HIS A 107 -7.06 18.87 7.50
N PRO A 108 -5.85 19.37 7.82
CA PRO A 108 -4.66 19.09 7.03
C PRO A 108 -4.12 17.69 7.31
N VAL A 109 -3.46 17.09 6.30
CA VAL A 109 -2.67 15.86 6.51
C VAL A 109 -1.53 16.15 7.48
N THR A 110 -1.37 15.34 8.53
CA THR A 110 -0.36 15.54 9.58
C THR A 110 0.76 14.50 9.48
N PHE A 111 1.92 14.82 10.06
CA PHE A 111 3.04 13.86 10.13
C PHE A 111 2.71 12.66 11.02
N GLU A 112 1.82 12.84 12.00
CA GLU A 112 1.30 11.75 12.83
C GLU A 112 0.51 10.74 11.99
N LEU A 113 -0.40 11.21 11.13
CA LEU A 113 -1.12 10.35 10.20
C LEU A 113 -0.14 9.63 9.26
N LEU A 114 0.83 10.36 8.71
CA LEU A 114 1.81 9.77 7.80
C LEU A 114 2.64 8.67 8.50
N HIS A 115 3.04 8.90 9.75
CA HIS A 115 3.74 7.91 10.57
C HIS A 115 2.86 6.68 10.86
N PHE A 116 1.59 6.91 11.17
CA PHE A 116 0.60 5.85 11.35
C PHE A 116 0.48 4.99 10.09
N LEU A 117 0.24 5.59 8.92
CA LEU A 117 0.10 4.85 7.65
C LEU A 117 1.37 4.09 7.28
N LYS A 118 2.55 4.69 7.48
CA LYS A 118 3.84 4.02 7.31
C LYS A 118 3.93 2.79 8.18
N LYS A 119 3.75 2.96 9.50
CA LYS A 119 3.86 1.86 10.46
C LYS A 119 2.89 0.77 10.10
N TRP A 120 1.63 1.15 9.86
CA TRP A 120 0.56 0.25 9.48
C TRP A 120 0.96 -0.61 8.27
N LEU A 121 1.30 0.00 7.12
CA LEU A 121 1.66 -0.74 5.91
C LEU A 121 2.84 -1.68 6.15
N THR A 122 3.91 -1.19 6.78
CA THR A 122 5.11 -2.01 7.00
C THR A 122 4.86 -3.18 7.94
N MET A 123 4.04 -3.00 8.98
CA MET A 123 3.73 -4.05 9.94
C MET A 123 2.79 -5.09 9.32
N HIS A 124 1.77 -4.67 8.59
CA HIS A 124 0.86 -5.56 7.89
C HIS A 124 1.61 -6.48 6.92
N ILE A 125 2.49 -5.92 6.08
CA ILE A 125 3.34 -6.70 5.17
C ILE A 125 4.22 -7.70 5.93
N LEU A 126 4.85 -7.26 7.02
CA LEU A 126 5.83 -8.06 7.74
C LEU A 126 5.20 -9.17 8.60
N GLU A 127 4.03 -8.92 9.16
CA GLU A 127 3.40 -9.78 10.17
C GLU A 127 2.19 -10.56 9.66
N GLU A 128 1.51 -10.09 8.61
CA GLU A 128 0.30 -10.72 8.08
C GLU A 128 0.53 -11.28 6.68
N ASP A 129 0.95 -10.44 5.74
CA ASP A 129 1.05 -10.82 4.32
C ASP A 129 2.08 -11.93 4.12
N LYS A 130 3.21 -11.86 4.83
CA LYS A 130 4.23 -12.90 4.79
C LYS A 130 3.75 -14.28 5.27
N LEU A 131 2.68 -14.36 6.05
CA LEU A 131 2.18 -15.63 6.58
C LEU A 131 1.53 -16.48 5.50
N TYR A 132 0.91 -15.88 4.47
CA TYR A 132 0.33 -16.67 3.38
C TYR A 132 1.40 -17.19 2.40
N THR A 133 2.60 -16.63 2.37
CA THR A 133 3.62 -16.95 1.34
C THR A 133 3.95 -18.44 1.30
N PRO A 134 4.33 -19.10 2.42
CA PRO A 134 4.62 -20.54 2.41
C PRO A 134 3.43 -21.37 1.93
N PHE A 135 2.22 -20.96 2.28
CA PHE A 135 0.99 -21.62 1.86
C PHE A 135 0.79 -21.50 0.35
N PHE A 136 0.84 -20.30 -0.22
CA PHE A 136 0.68 -20.10 -1.66
C PHE A 136 1.76 -20.83 -2.48
N LEU A 137 3.02 -20.82 -2.03
CA LEU A 137 4.08 -21.61 -2.67
C LEU A 137 3.78 -23.13 -2.62
N SER A 138 3.21 -23.63 -1.51
CA SER A 138 2.80 -25.05 -1.41
C SER A 138 1.67 -25.42 -2.38
N GLN A 139 0.83 -24.45 -2.77
CA GLN A 139 -0.25 -24.60 -3.74
C GLN A 139 0.22 -24.44 -5.20
N GLY A 140 1.52 -24.27 -5.43
CA GLY A 140 2.10 -24.14 -6.77
C GLY A 140 2.04 -22.73 -7.36
N VAL A 141 1.74 -21.70 -6.55
CA VAL A 141 1.91 -20.31 -6.97
C VAL A 141 3.38 -20.08 -7.27
N GLN A 142 3.65 -19.59 -8.48
CA GLN A 142 5.01 -19.28 -8.89
C GLN A 142 5.37 -17.87 -8.41
N ALA A 143 6.56 -17.75 -7.80
CA ALA A 143 7.09 -16.48 -7.33
C ALA A 143 7.26 -15.43 -8.44
N ARG A 144 7.39 -15.86 -9.70
CA ARG A 144 7.49 -15.01 -10.89
C ARG A 144 6.30 -15.23 -11.83
N ALA A 145 5.72 -14.14 -12.31
CA ALA A 145 4.67 -14.21 -13.31
C ALA A 145 5.28 -14.47 -14.70
N HIS A 146 4.77 -15.49 -15.42
CA HIS A 146 5.17 -15.75 -16.80
C HIS A 146 4.70 -14.69 -17.82
N LYS A 147 3.81 -13.77 -17.40
CA LYS A 147 3.28 -12.66 -18.20
C LYS A 147 3.56 -11.36 -17.46
N ALA A 148 3.76 -10.27 -18.20
CA ALA A 148 3.94 -8.94 -17.61
C ALA A 148 2.77 -8.62 -16.66
N SER A 149 3.10 -8.25 -15.41
CA SER A 149 2.14 -7.85 -14.39
C SER A 149 1.12 -6.87 -14.96
N TRP A 150 -0.17 -7.10 -14.67
CA TRP A 150 -1.24 -6.26 -15.18
C TRP A 150 -1.19 -4.85 -14.58
N LEU A 151 -0.54 -4.68 -13.41
CA LEU A 151 -0.24 -3.37 -12.83
C LEU A 151 0.57 -2.49 -13.76
N ARG A 152 1.51 -3.06 -14.51
CA ARG A 152 2.29 -2.31 -15.51
C ARG A 152 1.41 -1.73 -16.62
N ARG A 153 0.24 -2.34 -16.88
CA ARG A 153 -0.70 -1.90 -17.91
C ARG A 153 -1.70 -0.87 -17.42
N LEU A 154 -2.07 -0.90 -16.14
CA LEU A 154 -3.05 0.02 -15.54
C LEU A 154 -2.42 1.20 -14.79
N TRP A 155 -1.29 0.97 -14.12
CA TRP A 155 -0.57 1.94 -13.27
C TRP A 155 0.89 2.20 -13.68
N GLY A 156 1.36 1.60 -14.77
CA GLY A 156 2.65 1.99 -15.36
C GLY A 156 2.59 3.46 -15.79
N ARG A 157 3.59 4.27 -15.39
CA ARG A 157 3.73 5.65 -15.87
C ARG A 157 3.63 5.66 -17.40
N ARG A 158 2.67 6.41 -17.93
CA ARG A 158 2.75 6.85 -19.33
C ARG A 158 3.72 8.02 -19.33
N ASP A 159 4.84 7.82 -20.03
CA ASP A 159 5.77 8.90 -20.35
C ASP A 159 5.09 10.02 -21.14
#